data_AF-A0A2V2S8E6-F1
#
_entry.id   AF-A0A2V2S8E6-F1
#
_cell.length_a   1.000
_cell.length_b   1.000
_cell.length_c   1.000
_cell.angle_alpha   90.00
_cell.angle_beta   90.00
_cell.angle_gamma   90.00
#
_symmetry.space_group_name_H-M   'P 1'
#
loop_
_entity.id
_entity.type
_entity.pdbx_description
1 polymer ?
#
loop_
_entity_poly.entity_id
_entity_poly.type
_entity_poly.pdbx_seq_one_letter_code
_entity_poly.pdbx_strand_id
1 'polypeptide(L)'
;MHRLLAEGIITFMRRSVVILIAWAMGWLVYMIAMVMTVYDGVLSLLFQPIMAAFFSAAFVGIALLIGLILRIPAISRAWRSSRLIAVGLAALSVFLMLFGSSMGLTQTLTDYRTGSHFVSLHWAVAFGSYFVLLFAIANFPLRKAGAP
;
A
#
# COMPACT_ATOMS: atom_id res chain seq x y z
N MET A 1 -37.65 -3.45 3.28
CA MET A 1 -36.64 -4.50 3.57
C MET A 1 -35.69 -4.76 2.40
N HIS A 2 -36.17 -5.03 1.18
CA HIS A 2 -35.32 -5.32 0.00
C HIS A 2 -34.28 -4.24 -0.35
N ARG A 3 -34.63 -2.94 -0.22
CA ARG A 3 -33.70 -1.83 -0.51
C ARG A 3 -32.50 -1.79 0.43
N LEU A 4 -32.69 -2.07 1.72
CA LEU A 4 -31.61 -2.09 2.72
C LEU A 4 -30.63 -3.25 2.46
N LEU A 5 -31.14 -4.41 2.06
CA LEU A 5 -30.30 -5.56 1.69
C LEU A 5 -29.45 -5.25 0.45
N ALA A 6 -30.05 -4.66 -0.60
CA ALA A 6 -29.33 -4.29 -1.81
C ALA A 6 -28.20 -3.26 -1.55
N GLU A 7 -28.45 -2.23 -0.74
CA GLU A 7 -27.45 -1.21 -0.40
C GLU A 7 -26.28 -1.79 0.42
N GLY A 8 -26.57 -2.72 1.34
CA GLY A 8 -25.56 -3.46 2.09
C GLY A 8 -24.64 -4.27 1.19
N ILE A 9 -25.22 -5.04 0.26
CA ILE A 9 -24.48 -5.87 -0.70
C ILE A 9 -23.57 -5.01 -1.60
N ILE A 10 -24.09 -3.92 -2.16
CA ILE A 10 -23.32 -3.03 -3.04
C ILE A 10 -22.13 -2.41 -2.28
N THR A 11 -22.36 -1.99 -1.03
CA THR A 11 -21.29 -1.39 -0.20
C THR A 11 -20.21 -2.42 0.13
N PHE A 12 -20.60 -3.65 0.46
CA PHE A 12 -19.69 -4.76 0.70
C PHE A 12 -18.85 -5.06 -0.54
N MET A 13 -19.49 -5.25 -1.70
CA MET A 13 -18.78 -5.54 -2.96
C MET A 13 -17.76 -4.46 -3.31
N ARG A 14 -18.15 -3.18 -3.22
CA ARG A 14 -17.23 -2.07 -3.49
C ARG A 14 -16.03 -2.06 -2.54
N ARG A 15 -16.25 -2.39 -1.26
CA ARG A 15 -15.15 -2.48 -0.28
C ARG A 15 -14.21 -3.62 -0.59
N SER A 16 -14.74 -4.80 -0.93
CA SER A 16 -13.94 -5.96 -1.34
C SER A 16 -13.09 -5.66 -2.57
N VAL A 17 -13.64 -4.97 -3.57
CA VAL A 17 -12.89 -4.55 -4.77
C VAL A 17 -11.75 -3.61 -4.42
N VAL A 18 -11.97 -2.61 -3.56
CA VAL A 18 -10.92 -1.67 -3.14
C VAL A 18 -9.80 -2.37 -2.36
N ILE A 19 -10.14 -3.33 -1.50
CA ILE A 19 -9.16 -4.14 -0.77
C ILE A 19 -8.34 -5.00 -1.75
N LEU A 20 -9.00 -5.62 -2.73
CA LEU A 20 -8.33 -6.39 -3.78
C LEU A 20 -7.37 -5.52 -4.60
N ILE A 21 -7.78 -4.29 -4.96
CA ILE A 21 -6.93 -3.33 -5.67
C ILE A 21 -5.72 -2.94 -4.81
N ALA A 22 -5.90 -2.68 -3.51
CA ALA A 22 -4.79 -2.39 -2.61
C ALA A 22 -3.80 -3.56 -2.58
N TRP A 23 -4.30 -4.78 -2.39
CA TRP A 23 -3.47 -5.98 -2.37
C TRP A 23 -2.71 -6.19 -3.68
N ALA A 24 -3.39 -6.08 -4.83
CA ALA A 24 -2.78 -6.21 -6.15
C ALA A 24 -1.73 -5.13 -6.41
N MET A 25 -1.96 -3.90 -5.93
CA MET A 25 -1.00 -2.81 -6.05
C MET A 25 0.24 -3.04 -5.20
N GLY A 26 0.07 -3.54 -3.97
CA GLY A 26 1.19 -3.94 -3.13
C GLY A 26 2.03 -5.01 -3.80
N TRP A 27 1.35 -6.04 -4.33
CA TRP A 27 2.01 -7.13 -5.03
C TRP A 27 2.82 -6.61 -6.22
N LEU A 28 2.24 -5.72 -7.02
CA LEU A 28 2.89 -5.13 -8.19
C LEU A 28 4.12 -4.31 -7.80
N VAL A 29 4.00 -3.42 -6.82
CA VAL A 29 5.11 -2.58 -6.34
C VAL A 29 6.24 -3.45 -5.79
N TYR A 30 5.91 -4.48 -5.03
CA TYR A 30 6.90 -5.44 -4.53
C TYR A 30 7.62 -6.16 -5.69
N MET A 31 6.88 -6.63 -6.70
CA MET A 31 7.48 -7.32 -7.84
C MET A 31 8.37 -6.39 -8.66
N ILE A 32 7.98 -5.14 -8.87
CA ILE A 32 8.84 -4.13 -9.52
C ILE A 32 10.13 -3.94 -8.73
N ALA A 33 10.04 -3.79 -7.40
CA ALA A 33 11.21 -3.67 -6.55
C ALA A 33 12.13 -4.90 -6.65
N MET A 34 11.58 -6.12 -6.66
CA MET A 34 12.36 -7.35 -6.79
C MET A 34 13.00 -7.51 -8.18
N VAL A 35 12.35 -7.08 -9.25
CA VAL A 35 12.94 -7.09 -10.61
C VAL A 35 14.15 -6.15 -10.70
N MET A 36 14.18 -5.10 -9.88
CA MET A 36 15.36 -4.21 -9.77
C MET A 36 16.49 -4.79 -8.90
N THR A 37 16.27 -5.93 -8.23
CA THR A 37 17.28 -6.65 -7.46
C THR A 37 17.91 -7.80 -8.26
N VAL A 38 18.97 -8.39 -7.73
CA VAL A 38 19.70 -9.47 -8.40
C VAL A 38 18.86 -10.74 -8.45
N TYR A 39 18.86 -11.40 -9.61
CA TYR A 39 18.18 -12.67 -9.83
C TYR A 39 19.01 -13.85 -9.32
N ASP A 40 18.55 -14.50 -8.25
CA ASP A 40 19.24 -15.65 -7.64
C ASP A 40 18.85 -17.03 -8.23
N GLY A 41 18.17 -17.07 -9.39
CA GLY A 41 17.81 -18.31 -10.09
C GLY A 41 16.32 -18.67 -10.05
N VAL A 42 15.99 -19.89 -10.54
CA VAL A 42 14.60 -20.33 -10.78
C VAL A 42 13.74 -20.33 -9.52
N LEU A 43 14.33 -20.61 -8.36
CA LEU A 43 13.60 -20.57 -7.08
C LEU A 43 13.08 -19.16 -6.78
N SER A 44 13.81 -18.11 -7.15
CA SER A 44 13.36 -16.72 -6.96
C SER A 44 12.15 -16.38 -7.82
N LEU A 45 12.00 -16.97 -9.03
CA LEU A 45 10.79 -16.78 -9.85
C LEU A 45 9.53 -17.28 -9.16
N LEU A 46 9.63 -18.34 -8.34
CA LEU A 46 8.50 -18.94 -7.66
C LEU A 46 8.25 -18.29 -6.29
N PHE A 47 9.31 -18.08 -5.51
CA PHE A 47 9.16 -17.56 -4.15
C PHE A 47 8.90 -16.05 -4.12
N GLN A 48 9.45 -15.25 -5.05
CA GLN A 48 9.24 -13.80 -5.03
C GLN A 48 7.74 -13.41 -5.16
N PRO A 49 6.95 -13.96 -6.12
CA PRO A 49 5.51 -13.70 -6.19
C PRO A 49 4.73 -14.13 -4.95
N ILE A 50 5.12 -15.25 -4.33
CA ILE A 50 4.48 -15.77 -3.12
C ILE A 50 4.77 -14.84 -1.93
N MET A 51 6.02 -14.44 -1.76
CA MET A 51 6.40 -13.47 -0.73
C MET A 51 5.74 -12.12 -0.97
N ALA A 52 5.66 -11.65 -2.23
CA ALA A 52 4.94 -10.45 -2.61
C ALA A 52 3.47 -10.52 -2.15
N ALA A 53 2.80 -11.64 -2.41
CA ALA A 53 1.41 -11.87 -2.03
C ALA A 53 1.24 -11.84 -0.51
N PHE A 54 2.14 -12.52 0.22
CA PHE A 54 2.12 -12.59 1.68
C PHE A 54 2.36 -11.23 2.33
N PHE A 55 3.42 -10.52 1.93
CA PHE A 55 3.72 -9.19 2.45
C PHE A 55 2.62 -8.18 2.11
N SER A 56 2.09 -8.20 0.89
CA SER A 56 0.97 -7.34 0.50
C SER A 56 -0.27 -7.61 1.35
N ALA A 57 -0.59 -8.88 1.59
CA ALA A 57 -1.71 -9.26 2.45
C ALA A 57 -1.49 -8.79 3.89
N ALA A 58 -0.29 -8.98 4.45
CA ALA A 58 0.06 -8.52 5.78
C ALA A 58 -0.09 -7.00 5.93
N PHE A 59 0.48 -6.23 4.99
CA PHE A 59 0.39 -4.76 5.03
C PHE A 59 -1.03 -4.25 4.81
N VAL A 60 -1.81 -4.86 3.91
CA VAL A 60 -3.25 -4.54 3.75
C VAL A 60 -4.01 -4.86 5.03
N GLY A 61 -3.73 -6.00 5.68
CA GLY A 61 -4.32 -6.35 6.97
C GLY A 61 -4.02 -5.30 8.04
N ILE A 62 -2.76 -4.91 8.19
CA ILE A 62 -2.34 -3.84 9.11
C ILE A 62 -3.02 -2.51 8.74
N ALA A 63 -3.11 -2.17 7.47
CA ALA A 63 -3.76 -0.96 6.98
C ALA A 63 -5.27 -0.93 7.29
N LEU A 64 -5.94 -2.08 7.24
CA LEU A 64 -7.35 -2.21 7.63
C LEU A 64 -7.52 -2.11 9.15
N LEU A 65 -6.61 -2.69 9.93
CA LEU A 65 -6.60 -2.57 11.39
C LEU A 65 -6.39 -1.12 11.83
N ILE A 66 -5.39 -0.43 11.28
CA ILE A 66 -5.18 1.00 11.54
C ILE A 66 -6.36 1.83 11.00
N GLY A 67 -6.96 1.40 9.89
CA GLY A 67 -8.19 1.98 9.34
C GLY A 67 -9.38 1.98 10.32
N LEU A 68 -9.37 1.12 11.36
CA LEU A 68 -10.37 1.18 12.43
C LEU A 68 -10.35 2.52 13.17
N ILE A 69 -9.20 3.19 13.27
CA ILE A 69 -9.07 4.53 13.85
C ILE A 69 -9.90 5.55 13.06
N LEU A 70 -10.07 5.35 11.75
CA LEU A 70 -10.95 6.17 10.90
C LEU A 70 -12.45 5.99 11.22
N ARG A 71 -12.82 5.11 12.15
CA ARG A 71 -14.20 5.02 12.69
C ARG A 71 -14.47 6.09 13.76
N ILE A 72 -13.44 6.70 14.34
CA ILE A 72 -13.59 7.81 15.28
C ILE A 72 -14.20 9.01 14.51
N PRO A 73 -15.33 9.60 14.95
CA PRO A 73 -16.08 10.58 14.15
C PRO A 73 -15.26 11.78 13.67
N ALA A 74 -14.36 12.31 14.51
CA ALA A 74 -13.50 13.46 14.16
C ALA A 74 -12.54 13.12 13.02
N ILE A 75 -11.82 12.00 13.13
CA ILE A 75 -10.85 11.52 12.14
C ILE A 75 -11.58 11.08 10.87
N SER A 76 -12.70 10.38 11.02
CA SER A 76 -13.53 9.94 9.90
C SER A 76 -14.00 11.11 9.05
N ARG A 77 -14.44 12.21 9.69
CA ARG A 77 -14.88 13.41 9.00
C ARG A 77 -13.74 14.06 8.23
N ALA A 78 -12.56 14.19 8.83
CA ALA A 78 -11.38 14.73 8.16
C ALA A 78 -10.98 13.86 6.95
N TRP A 79 -10.87 12.54 7.14
CA TRP A 79 -10.51 11.60 6.07
C TRP A 79 -11.53 11.55 4.93
N ARG A 80 -12.82 11.56 5.26
CA ARG A 80 -13.91 11.48 4.29
C ARG A 80 -14.28 12.84 3.69
N SER A 81 -13.74 13.94 4.22
CA SER A 81 -14.04 15.29 3.72
C SER A 81 -13.61 15.47 2.26
N SER A 82 -12.51 14.83 1.86
CA SER A 82 -11.98 14.93 0.51
C SER A 82 -11.27 13.67 0.06
N ARG A 83 -11.64 13.18 -1.13
CA ARG A 83 -10.91 12.11 -1.82
C ARG A 83 -9.47 12.50 -2.15
N LEU A 84 -9.21 13.81 -2.25
CA LEU A 84 -7.88 14.32 -2.57
C LEU A 84 -6.86 14.01 -1.48
N ILE A 85 -7.28 13.80 -0.23
CA ILE A 85 -6.36 13.40 0.86
C ILE A 85 -5.81 12.00 0.58
N ALA A 86 -6.69 11.04 0.25
CA ALA A 86 -6.27 9.68 -0.07
C ALA A 86 -5.44 9.64 -1.36
N VAL A 87 -5.85 10.36 -2.41
CA VAL A 87 -5.07 10.48 -3.65
C VAL A 87 -3.71 11.12 -3.40
N GLY A 88 -3.67 12.20 -2.61
CA GLY A 88 -2.45 12.90 -2.26
C GLY A 88 -1.49 12.03 -1.46
N LEU A 89 -1.98 11.23 -0.51
CA LEU A 89 -1.15 10.28 0.23
C LEU A 89 -0.62 9.15 -0.65
N ALA A 90 -1.43 8.61 -1.55
CA ALA A 90 -0.98 7.62 -2.52
C ALA A 90 0.09 8.20 -3.46
N ALA A 91 -0.13 9.42 -3.99
CA ALA A 91 0.82 10.11 -4.85
C ALA A 91 2.13 10.45 -4.14
N LEU A 92 2.05 10.96 -2.89
CA LEU A 92 3.22 11.24 -2.06
C LEU A 92 4.02 9.97 -1.77
N SER A 93 3.33 8.86 -1.49
CA SER A 93 4.00 7.58 -1.28
C SER A 93 4.77 7.13 -2.53
N VAL A 94 4.12 7.11 -3.70
CA VAL A 94 4.78 6.75 -4.97
C VAL A 94 5.94 7.70 -5.25
N PHE A 95 5.77 9.00 -5.01
CA PHE A 95 6.83 9.99 -5.15
C PHE A 95 8.03 9.67 -4.25
N LEU A 96 7.81 9.34 -2.97
CA LEU A 96 8.87 8.98 -2.04
C LEU A 96 9.59 7.68 -2.44
N MET A 97 8.88 6.70 -3.00
CA MET A 97 9.51 5.47 -3.52
C MET A 97 10.43 5.76 -4.70
N LEU A 98 9.99 6.62 -5.63
CA LEU A 98 10.71 6.89 -6.87
C LEU A 98 11.86 7.89 -6.69
N PHE A 99 11.65 8.93 -5.87
CA PHE A 99 12.57 10.07 -5.74
C PHE A 99 13.22 10.18 -4.37
N GLY A 100 12.84 9.34 -3.39
CA GLY A 100 13.39 9.42 -2.04
C GLY A 100 14.91 9.28 -1.98
N SER A 101 15.49 8.47 -2.86
CA SER A 101 16.95 8.32 -2.96
C SER A 101 17.63 9.63 -3.41
N SER A 102 17.07 10.31 -4.41
CA SER A 102 17.56 11.61 -4.90
C SER A 102 17.43 12.73 -3.86
N MET A 103 16.50 12.59 -2.90
CA MET A 103 16.33 13.52 -1.77
C MET A 103 17.27 13.23 -0.60
N GLY A 104 18.19 12.26 -0.74
CA GLY A 104 19.11 11.87 0.33
C GLY A 104 18.46 11.03 1.45
N LEU A 105 17.24 10.50 1.24
CA LEU A 105 16.59 9.59 2.18
C LEU A 105 17.15 8.17 2.06
N THR A 106 18.48 8.06 2.09
CA THR A 106 19.23 6.84 1.84
C THR A 106 19.91 6.33 3.09
N GLN A 107 20.30 5.07 3.06
CA GLN A 107 21.18 4.45 4.03
C GLN A 107 22.29 3.70 3.31
N THR A 108 23.48 3.70 3.91
CA THR A 108 24.61 2.90 3.43
C THR A 108 24.54 1.53 4.09
N LEU A 109 24.49 0.48 3.28
CA LEU A 109 24.55 -0.90 3.72
C LEU A 109 25.88 -1.50 3.30
N THR A 110 26.44 -2.36 4.15
CA THR A 110 27.65 -3.11 3.85
C THR A 110 27.26 -4.52 3.48
N ASP A 111 27.66 -4.96 2.28
CA ASP A 111 27.50 -6.34 1.87
C ASP A 111 28.44 -7.23 2.69
N TYR A 112 27.88 -8.18 3.43
CA TYR A 112 28.63 -9.10 4.29
C TYR A 112 29.53 -10.06 3.51
N ARG A 113 29.25 -10.30 2.22
CA ARG A 113 30.04 -11.20 1.37
C ARG A 113 31.23 -10.51 0.74
N THR A 114 31.02 -9.30 0.24
CA THR A 114 32.04 -8.56 -0.54
C THR A 114 32.74 -7.47 0.25
N GLY A 115 32.18 -7.06 1.39
CA GLY A 115 32.61 -5.87 2.13
C GLY A 115 32.31 -4.55 1.40
N SER A 116 31.64 -4.60 0.24
CA SER A 116 31.30 -3.42 -0.54
C SER A 116 30.20 -2.61 0.14
N HIS A 117 30.30 -1.28 0.06
CA HIS A 117 29.25 -0.38 0.52
C HIS A 117 28.32 -0.04 -0.64
N PHE A 118 27.02 -0.16 -0.44
CA PHE A 118 26.01 0.26 -1.40
C PHE A 118 24.99 1.18 -0.73
N VAL A 119 24.48 2.13 -1.50
CA VAL A 119 23.49 3.10 -1.05
C VAL A 119 22.11 2.59 -1.45
N SER A 120 21.21 2.48 -0.48
CA SER A 120 19.82 2.05 -0.69
C SER A 120 18.85 3.07 -0.10
N LEU A 121 17.58 3.03 -0.51
CA LEU A 121 16.54 3.83 0.15
C LEU A 121 16.45 3.42 1.62
N HIS A 122 16.32 4.39 2.52
CA HIS A 122 16.20 4.12 3.94
C HIS A 122 14.98 3.22 4.19
N TRP A 123 15.16 2.12 4.92
CA TRP A 123 14.13 1.10 5.14
C TRP A 123 12.81 1.67 5.64
N ALA A 124 12.86 2.63 6.58
CA ALA A 124 11.66 3.30 7.09
C ALA A 124 10.89 4.05 6.00
N VAL A 125 11.58 4.65 5.01
CA VAL A 125 10.93 5.34 3.89
C VAL A 125 10.38 4.33 2.89
N ALA A 126 11.10 3.25 2.61
CA ALA A 126 10.63 2.17 1.75
C ALA A 126 9.35 1.50 2.31
N PHE A 127 9.39 1.00 3.54
CA PHE A 127 8.24 0.37 4.18
C PHE A 127 7.13 1.37 4.51
N GLY A 128 7.49 2.59 4.94
CA GLY A 128 6.55 3.63 5.28
C GLY A 128 5.74 4.10 4.08
N SER A 129 6.41 4.41 2.96
CA SER A 129 5.72 4.74 1.71
C SER A 129 4.86 3.57 1.25
N TYR A 130 5.38 2.34 1.24
CA TYR A 130 4.62 1.15 0.87
C TYR A 130 3.34 0.98 1.68
N PHE A 131 3.44 1.10 3.01
CA PHE A 131 2.29 1.09 3.89
C PHE A 131 1.30 2.21 3.57
N VAL A 132 1.77 3.45 3.43
CA VAL A 132 0.90 4.62 3.18
C VAL A 132 0.14 4.48 1.87
N LEU A 133 0.77 3.92 0.81
CA LEU A 133 0.10 3.63 -0.46
C LEU A 133 -1.07 2.67 -0.25
N LEU A 134 -0.80 1.54 0.40
CA LEU A 134 -1.79 0.50 0.64
C LEU A 134 -2.90 0.98 1.56
N PHE A 135 -2.57 1.77 2.59
CA PHE A 135 -3.54 2.40 3.47
C PHE A 135 -4.46 3.36 2.73
N ALA A 136 -3.90 4.23 1.90
CA ALA A 136 -4.66 5.19 1.12
C ALA A 136 -5.65 4.51 0.16
N ILE A 137 -5.20 3.42 -0.50
CA ILE A 137 -6.05 2.64 -1.40
C ILE A 137 -7.09 1.84 -0.60
N ALA A 138 -6.68 1.01 0.37
CA ALA A 138 -7.60 0.13 1.11
C ALA A 138 -8.69 0.91 1.87
N ASN A 139 -8.34 2.08 2.41
CA ASN A 139 -9.26 2.95 3.15
C ASN A 139 -9.87 4.08 2.31
N PHE A 140 -9.84 3.97 0.98
CA PHE A 140 -10.33 5.02 0.09
C PHE A 140 -11.79 5.42 0.40
N PRO A 141 -12.14 6.72 0.45
CA PRO A 141 -13.49 7.17 0.75
C PRO A 141 -14.45 6.94 -0.42
N LEU A 142 -15.22 5.85 -0.32
CA LEU A 142 -16.29 5.52 -1.25
C LEU A 142 -17.52 6.41 -1.03
N ARG A 143 -18.10 6.95 -2.11
CA ARG A 143 -19.42 7.63 -2.04
C ARG A 143 -20.49 6.58 -1.77
N LYS A 144 -21.44 6.90 -0.88
CA LYS A 144 -22.68 6.14 -0.75
C LYS A 144 -23.44 6.21 -2.08
N ALA A 145 -23.99 5.09 -2.54
CA ALA A 145 -24.85 5.08 -3.71
C ALA A 145 -26.08 5.98 -3.43
N GLY A 146 -26.31 7.00 -4.26
CA GLY A 146 -27.45 7.91 -4.12
C GLY A 146 -27.20 9.23 -3.36
N ALA A 147 -25.96 9.54 -2.96
CA ALA A 147 -25.63 10.91 -2.59
C ALA A 147 -25.37 11.74 -3.88
N PRO A 148 -25.94 12.95 -4.01
CA PRO A 148 -25.70 13.82 -5.17
C PRO A 148 -24.20 14.10 -5.38
#